data_AF-A0A3C1KI66-F1
#
_entry.id   AF-A0A3C1KI66-F1
#
_cell.length_a   1.000
_cell.length_b   1.000
_cell.length_c   1.000
_cell.angle_alpha   90.00
_cell.angle_beta   90.00
_cell.angle_gamma   90.00
#
_symmetry.space_group_name_H-M   'P 1'
#
loop_
_entity.id
_entity.type
_entity.pdbx_description
1 polymer ?
#
loop_
_entity_poly.entity_id
_entity_poly.type
_entity_poly.pdbx_seq_one_letter_code
_entity_poly.pdbx_strand_id
1 'polypeptide(L)'
;MAERIAIDADLISSHAARVDQVAADVRVAADASRATNMGGGAFGVLCAFLVPPATLAATMAGSAIAAAEGMLTRSAREVRGVATDMADFEDDVVRAVQSIEKALG
;
A
#
# COMPACT_ATOMS: atom_id res chain seq x y z
N MET A 1 -24.98 -21.21 -17.42
CA MET A 1 -25.06 -19.83 -16.93
C MET A 1 -23.79 -19.59 -16.14
N ALA A 2 -22.77 -19.00 -16.76
CA ALA A 2 -21.56 -18.63 -16.04
C ALA A 2 -21.91 -17.48 -15.09
N GLU A 3 -21.67 -17.66 -13.80
CA GLU A 3 -21.65 -16.54 -12.85
C GLU A 3 -20.76 -15.45 -13.45
N ARG A 4 -21.34 -14.26 -13.66
CA ARG A 4 -20.64 -13.12 -14.23
C ARG A 4 -19.44 -12.81 -13.34
N ILE A 5 -18.24 -13.13 -13.81
CA ILE A 5 -17.01 -12.50 -13.31
C ILE A 5 -17.07 -11.05 -13.83
N ALA A 6 -17.85 -10.22 -13.14
CA ALA A 6 -17.86 -8.78 -13.34
C ALA A 6 -16.82 -8.22 -12.38
N ILE A 7 -15.69 -7.77 -12.92
CA ILE A 7 -14.68 -7.09 -12.11
C ILE A 7 -15.17 -5.66 -11.89
N ASP A 8 -15.45 -5.34 -10.62
CA ASP A 8 -15.89 -4.00 -10.22
C ASP A 8 -14.64 -3.10 -10.06
N ALA A 9 -14.34 -2.32 -11.09
CA ALA A 9 -13.21 -1.40 -11.11
C ALA A 9 -13.32 -0.32 -10.02
N ASP A 10 -14.54 0.11 -9.66
CA ASP A 10 -14.78 1.06 -8.58
C ASP A 10 -14.43 0.43 -7.23
N LEU A 11 -14.80 -0.83 -7.01
CA LEU A 11 -14.42 -1.57 -5.82
C LEU A 11 -12.90 -1.73 -5.71
N ILE A 12 -12.20 -2.07 -6.81
CA ILE A 12 -10.74 -2.20 -6.83
C ILE A 12 -10.06 -0.87 -6.53
N SER A 13 -10.51 0.23 -7.15
CA SER A 13 -9.96 1.56 -6.90
C SER A 13 -10.18 2.01 -5.44
N SER A 14 -11.36 1.73 -4.88
CA SER A 14 -11.67 2.00 -3.47
C SER A 14 -10.77 1.20 -2.52
N HIS A 15 -10.43 -0.04 -2.88
CA HIS A 15 -9.54 -0.88 -2.09
C HIS A 15 -8.10 -0.36 -2.14
N ALA A 16 -7.60 0.00 -3.32
CA ALA A 16 -6.29 0.61 -3.48
C ALA A 16 -6.15 1.90 -2.64
N ALA A 17 -7.18 2.75 -2.64
CA ALA A 17 -7.21 3.97 -1.82
C ALA A 17 -7.14 3.66 -0.32
N ARG A 18 -7.81 2.60 0.15
CA ARG A 18 -7.70 2.15 1.55
C ARG A 18 -6.30 1.66 1.90
N VAL A 19 -5.66 0.92 0.99
CA VAL A 19 -4.28 0.43 1.22
C VAL A 19 -3.30 1.61 1.27
N ASP A 20 -3.47 2.64 0.42
CA ASP A 20 -2.69 3.87 0.48
C ASP A 20 -2.86 4.60 1.83
N GLN A 21 -4.08 4.64 2.35
CA GLN A 21 -4.36 5.26 3.65
C GLN A 21 -3.64 4.53 4.79
N VAL A 22 -3.68 3.19 4.79
CA VAL A 22 -2.95 2.38 5.80
C VAL A 22 -1.44 2.59 5.67
N ALA A 23 -0.90 2.68 4.45
CA ALA A 23 0.52 2.98 4.25
C ALA A 23 0.90 4.37 4.82
N ALA A 24 0.02 5.37 4.65
CA ALA A 24 0.23 6.71 5.22
C ALA A 24 0.23 6.69 6.76
N ASP A 25 -0.68 5.93 7.39
CA ASP A 25 -0.73 5.78 8.85
C ASP A 25 0.53 5.09 9.39
N VAL A 26 1.02 4.07 8.69
CA VAL A 26 2.30 3.39 9.02
C VAL A 26 3.47 4.37 8.95
N ARG A 27 3.50 5.25 7.96
CA ARG A 27 4.53 6.29 7.85
C ARG A 27 4.48 7.28 9.01
N VAL A 28 3.29 7.71 9.43
CA VAL A 28 3.10 8.56 10.62
C VAL A 28 3.63 7.86 11.88
N ALA A 29 3.34 6.56 12.05
CA ALA A 29 3.88 5.78 13.17
C ALA A 29 5.42 5.67 13.13
N ALA A 30 6.00 5.52 11.93
CA ALA A 30 7.44 5.52 11.73
C ALA A 30 8.06 6.86 12.15
N ASP A 31 7.48 7.97 11.73
CA ASP A 31 7.96 9.31 12.05
C ASP A 31 7.85 9.62 13.54
N ALA A 32 6.73 9.23 14.18
CA ALA A 32 6.56 9.35 15.63
C ALA A 32 7.61 8.54 16.41
N SER A 33 7.95 7.34 15.91
CA SER A 33 8.99 6.51 16.51
C SER A 33 10.38 7.16 16.42
N ARG A 34 10.68 7.89 15.34
CA ARG A 34 11.94 8.63 15.17
C ARG A 34 11.98 9.94 15.96
N ALA A 35 10.84 10.61 16.12
CA ALA A 35 10.74 11.87 16.86
C ALA A 35 11.00 11.69 18.38
N THR A 36 10.93 10.45 18.89
CA THR A 36 11.20 10.15 20.30
C THR A 36 12.71 10.26 20.59
N ASN A 37 13.15 11.43 21.05
CA ASN A 37 14.52 11.63 21.51
C ASN A 37 14.72 11.02 22.91
N MET A 38 15.21 9.78 22.98
CA MET A 38 15.57 9.12 24.24
C MET A 38 16.99 9.46 24.72
N GLY A 39 17.84 10.06 23.88
CA GLY A 39 19.23 10.37 24.24
C GLY A 39 19.42 11.74 24.90
N GLY A 40 18.51 12.67 24.65
CA GLY A 40 18.58 14.05 25.16
C GLY A 40 17.59 14.37 26.29
N GLY A 41 17.89 15.40 27.08
CA GLY A 41 17.00 15.90 28.15
C GLY A 41 17.01 15.05 29.43
N ALA A 42 15.99 15.22 30.27
CA ALA A 42 15.93 14.61 31.61
C ALA A 42 15.91 13.06 31.59
N PHE A 43 15.35 12.44 30.54
CA PHE A 43 15.38 10.98 30.37
C PHE A 43 16.80 10.48 30.08
N GLY A 44 17.56 11.16 29.23
CA GLY A 44 18.97 10.83 28.97
C GLY A 44 19.84 10.94 30.23
N VAL A 45 19.48 11.81 31.18
CA VAL A 45 20.18 11.97 32.47
C VAL A 45 19.79 10.87 33.48
N LEU A 46 18.50 10.51 33.57
CA LEU A 46 18.01 9.56 34.56
C LEU A 46 18.05 8.09 34.10
N CYS A 47 17.88 7.85 32.80
CA CYS A 47 17.67 6.53 32.21
C CYS A 47 18.74 6.16 31.18
N ALA A 48 19.92 6.79 31.22
CA ALA A 48 21.01 6.58 30.26
C ALA A 48 21.34 5.10 29.99
N PHE A 49 21.24 4.24 31.02
CA PHE A 49 21.51 2.81 30.92
C PHE A 49 20.50 2.04 30.06
N LEU A 50 19.27 2.54 29.95
CA LEU A 50 18.21 1.96 29.12
C LEU A 50 18.26 2.44 27.67
N VAL A 51 18.97 3.54 27.40
CA VAL A 51 19.04 4.12 26.06
C VAL A 51 19.64 3.14 25.04
N PRO A 52 20.79 2.48 25.28
CA PRO A 52 21.35 1.54 24.30
C PRO A 52 20.41 0.38 23.92
N PRO A 53 19.84 -0.41 24.85
CA PRO A 53 18.92 -1.48 24.48
C PRO A 53 17.61 -0.97 23.85
N ALA A 54 17.08 0.18 24.33
CA ALA A 54 15.89 0.78 23.73
C ALA A 54 16.15 1.27 22.29
N THR A 55 17.34 1.81 22.01
CA THR A 55 17.71 2.27 20.67
C THR A 55 17.83 1.11 19.68
N LEU A 56 18.35 -0.05 20.13
CA LEU A 56 18.37 -1.28 19.34
C LEU A 56 16.96 -1.79 19.02
N ALA A 57 16.07 -1.83 20.02
CA ALA A 57 14.67 -2.20 19.80
C ALA A 57 13.97 -1.23 18.84
N ALA A 58 14.18 0.08 19.00
CA ALA A 58 13.60 1.10 18.15
C ALA A 58 14.09 1.02 16.70
N THR A 59 15.37 0.69 16.47
CA THR A 59 15.91 0.50 15.11
C THR A 59 15.33 -0.75 14.44
N MET A 60 15.17 -1.85 15.18
CA MET A 60 14.50 -3.06 14.67
C MET A 60 13.01 -2.82 14.37
N ALA A 61 12.31 -2.10 15.24
CA ALA A 61 10.92 -1.72 15.00
C ALA A 61 10.81 -0.82 13.76
N GLY A 62 11.70 0.17 13.64
CA GLY A 62 11.76 1.08 12.51
C GLY A 62 11.99 0.37 11.17
N SER A 63 12.86 -0.65 11.13
CA SER A 63 13.10 -1.43 9.91
C SER A 63 11.90 -2.30 9.54
N ALA A 64 11.22 -2.91 10.51
CA ALA A 64 10.00 -3.68 10.28
C ALA A 64 8.85 -2.79 9.76
N ILE A 65 8.68 -1.59 10.33
CA ILE A 65 7.68 -0.61 9.90
C ILE A 65 7.96 -0.15 8.46
N ALA A 66 9.22 0.16 8.12
CA ALA A 66 9.60 0.56 6.77
C ALA A 66 9.37 -0.57 5.74
N ALA A 67 9.64 -1.83 6.12
CA ALA A 67 9.35 -2.97 5.27
C ALA A 67 7.84 -3.13 5.03
N ALA A 68 7.02 -2.95 6.07
CA ALA A 68 5.57 -2.98 5.97
C ALA A 68 5.03 -1.86 5.06
N GLU A 69 5.50 -0.62 5.21
CA GLU A 69 5.15 0.50 4.33
C GLU A 69 5.45 0.19 2.85
N GLY A 70 6.65 -0.36 2.58
CA GLY A 70 7.06 -0.75 1.23
C GLY A 70 6.17 -1.84 0.62
N MET A 71 5.79 -2.84 1.43
CA MET A 71 4.86 -3.89 0.98
C MET A 71 3.46 -3.34 0.70
N LEU A 72 2.92 -2.50 1.58
CA LEU A 72 1.60 -1.87 1.39
C LEU A 72 1.57 -1.00 0.14
N THR A 73 2.60 -0.17 -0.06
CA THR A 73 2.73 0.68 -1.24
C THR A 73 2.80 -0.14 -2.53
N ARG A 74 3.54 -1.26 -2.51
CA ARG A 74 3.58 -2.19 -3.65
C ARG A 74 2.20 -2.80 -3.88
N SER A 75 1.54 -3.32 -2.86
CA SER A 75 0.21 -3.90 -2.98
C SER A 75 -0.81 -2.91 -3.56
N ALA A 76 -0.82 -1.66 -3.10
CA ALA A 76 -1.70 -0.63 -3.65
C ALA A 76 -1.41 -0.33 -5.14
N ARG A 77 -0.16 -0.45 -5.57
CA ARG A 77 0.23 -0.30 -6.98
C ARG A 77 -0.27 -1.50 -7.80
N GLU A 78 -0.03 -2.72 -7.34
CA GLU A 78 -0.47 -3.94 -8.05
C GLU A 78 -1.99 -3.99 -8.17
N VAL A 79 -2.72 -3.64 -7.10
CA VAL A 79 -4.19 -3.58 -7.12
C VAL A 79 -4.69 -2.57 -8.17
N ARG A 80 -4.05 -1.42 -8.31
CA ARG A 80 -4.33 -0.46 -9.40
C ARG A 80 -3.95 -0.99 -10.78
N GLY A 81 -2.85 -1.73 -10.87
CA GLY A 81 -2.43 -2.42 -12.09
C GLY A 81 -3.52 -3.35 -12.61
N VAL A 82 -4.06 -4.22 -11.73
CA VAL A 82 -5.14 -5.14 -12.08
C VAL A 82 -6.39 -4.42 -12.58
N ALA A 83 -6.78 -3.29 -11.97
CA ALA A 83 -7.91 -2.49 -12.48
C ALA A 83 -7.65 -1.94 -13.89
N THR A 84 -6.42 -1.51 -14.15
CA THR A 84 -6.02 -0.96 -15.45
C THR A 84 -6.02 -2.06 -16.51
N ASP A 85 -5.37 -3.19 -16.21
CA ASP A 85 -5.29 -4.35 -17.12
C ASP A 85 -6.68 -4.88 -17.50
N MET A 86 -7.62 -4.87 -16.55
CA MET A 86 -8.99 -5.31 -16.81
C MET A 86 -9.76 -4.31 -17.69
N ALA A 87 -9.61 -3.01 -17.44
CA ALA A 87 -10.23 -1.99 -18.28
C ALA A 87 -9.71 -2.06 -19.73
N ASP A 88 -8.40 -2.24 -19.91
CA ASP A 88 -7.78 -2.42 -21.22
C ASP A 88 -8.30 -3.68 -21.92
N PHE A 89 -8.44 -4.78 -21.19
CA PHE A 89 -9.01 -6.02 -21.72
C PHE A 89 -10.46 -5.86 -22.16
N GLU A 90 -11.30 -5.19 -21.37
CA GLU A 90 -12.70 -4.92 -21.74
C GLU A 90 -12.79 -4.07 -23.01
N ASP A 91 -11.96 -3.03 -23.13
CA ASP A 91 -11.88 -2.19 -24.32
C ASP A 91 -11.47 -2.99 -25.57
N ASP A 92 -10.50 -3.88 -25.44
CA ASP A 92 -10.04 -4.74 -26.54
C ASP A 92 -11.14 -5.73 -26.98
N VAL A 93 -11.88 -6.30 -26.03
CA VAL A 93 -13.04 -7.16 -26.33
C VAL A 93 -14.14 -6.37 -27.06
N VAL A 94 -14.47 -5.17 -26.60
CA VAL A 94 -15.46 -4.30 -27.25
C VAL A 94 -15.05 -3.98 -28.69
N ARG A 95 -13.79 -3.62 -28.92
CA ARG A 95 -13.25 -3.35 -30.27
C ARG A 95 -13.31 -4.59 -31.16
N ALA A 96 -12.95 -5.76 -30.63
CA ALA A 96 -13.01 -7.01 -31.37
C ALA A 96 -14.46 -7.33 -31.82
N VAL A 97 -15.43 -7.21 -30.91
CA VAL A 97 -16.85 -7.45 -31.23
C VAL A 97 -17.35 -6.46 -32.29
N GLN A 98 -17.06 -5.16 -32.15
CA GLN A 98 -17.45 -4.15 -33.14
C GLN A 98 -16.81 -4.41 -34.52
N SER A 99 -15.59 -4.94 -34.56
CA SER A 99 -14.92 -5.29 -35.83
C SER A 99 -15.61 -6.45 -36.53
N ILE A 100 -16.10 -7.43 -35.77
CA ILE A 100 -16.84 -8.59 -36.27
C ILE A 100 -18.22 -8.14 -36.79
N GLU A 101 -18.94 -7.31 -36.02
CA GLU A 101 -20.23 -6.75 -36.44
C GLU A 101 -20.12 -5.98 -37.77
N LYS A 102 -19.07 -5.17 -37.94
CA LYS A 102 -18.80 -4.45 -39.19
C LYS A 102 -18.44 -5.35 -40.37
N ALA A 103 -17.94 -6.57 -40.12
CA ALA A 103 -17.56 -7.52 -41.17
C ALA A 103 -18.74 -8.41 -41.61
N LEU A 104 -19.77 -8.54 -40.76
CA LEU A 104 -20.96 -9.36 -41.00
C LEU A 104 -22.18 -8.57 -41.52
N GLY A 105 -22.18 -7.25 -41.40
CA GLY A 105 -23.14 -6.32 -42.02
C GLY A 105 -22.63 -5.71 -43.32
#